data_AF-A0A8J4QZ03-F1
#
_entry.id   AF-A0A8J4QZ03-F1
#
_cell.length_a   1.000
_cell.length_b   1.000
_cell.length_c   1.000
_cell.angle_alpha   90.00
_cell.angle_beta   90.00
_cell.angle_gamma   90.00
#
_symmetry.space_group_name_H-M   'P 1'
#
loop_
_entity.id
_entity.type
_entity.pdbx_description
1 polymer ?
#
loop_
_entity_poly.entity_id
_entity_poly.type
_entity_poly.pdbx_seq_one_letter_code
_entity_poly.pdbx_strand_id
1 'polypeptide(L)'
;MECLDSLHAVYESLKLDILRKRDLELLVVLLCNIANFLGEESYLDHYVRDFPGLSKKFGMDMTSCSREIPPSLFRWLENCLQHGSSVANIDDLPSLICKDGSPVVSWARKIVSFYSLLSGAKRIGKKLSTGVYCNIAMGSHCTHEEHTVLAMVGGNFGLQQLDSLPSAVNPSASDQDLQQA
;
A
#
# COMPACT_ATOMS: atom_id res chain seq x y z
N MET A 1 -1.01 -20.11 -5.32
CA MET A 1 -1.75 -18.83 -5.25
C MET A 1 -1.65 -18.22 -3.86
N GLU A 2 -2.28 -18.76 -2.80
CA GLU A 2 -2.32 -18.12 -1.46
C GLU A 2 -0.96 -17.68 -0.87
N CYS A 3 0.12 -18.45 -1.09
CA CYS A 3 1.46 -18.09 -0.65
C CYS A 3 2.04 -16.89 -1.43
N LEU A 4 1.83 -16.86 -2.74
CA LEU A 4 2.26 -15.74 -3.60
C LEU A 4 1.49 -14.47 -3.22
N ASP A 5 0.18 -14.56 -3.06
CA ASP A 5 -0.67 -13.41 -2.68
C ASP A 5 -0.28 -12.86 -1.30
N SER A 6 0.05 -13.75 -0.35
CA SER A 6 0.51 -13.35 0.98
C SER A 6 1.87 -12.66 0.94
N LEU A 7 2.84 -13.20 0.21
CA LEU A 7 4.17 -12.57 0.05
C LEU A 7 4.07 -11.26 -0.73
N HIS A 8 3.20 -11.19 -1.73
CA HIS A 8 2.92 -9.98 -2.47
C HIS A 8 2.33 -8.89 -1.59
N ALA A 9 1.43 -9.22 -0.66
CA ALA A 9 0.93 -8.25 0.33
C ALA A 9 2.05 -7.71 1.23
N VAL A 10 3.04 -8.54 1.59
CA VAL A 10 4.24 -8.09 2.33
C VAL A 10 5.09 -7.17 1.47
N TYR A 11 5.28 -7.51 0.19
CA TYR A 11 6.00 -6.67 -0.78
C TYR A 11 5.37 -5.30 -0.93
N GLU A 12 4.06 -5.22 -1.14
CA GLU A 12 3.33 -3.95 -1.23
C GLU A 12 3.42 -3.18 0.10
N SER A 13 3.42 -3.87 1.25
CA SER A 13 3.63 -3.20 2.54
C SER A 13 5.04 -2.65 2.72
N LEU A 14 6.07 -3.32 2.21
CA LEU A 14 7.45 -2.85 2.27
C LEU A 14 7.72 -1.67 1.33
N LYS A 15 6.98 -1.54 0.22
CA LYS A 15 7.05 -0.36 -0.65
C LYS A 15 6.73 0.94 0.07
N LEU A 16 5.96 0.86 1.16
CA LEU A 16 5.56 2.00 1.98
C LEU A 16 6.54 2.28 3.14
N ASP A 17 7.66 1.58 3.25
CA ASP A 17 8.67 1.78 4.30
C ASP A 17 10.07 1.95 3.67
N ILE A 18 10.54 3.19 3.62
CA ILE A 18 11.82 3.53 2.97
C ILE A 18 13.04 2.92 3.68
N LEU A 19 12.91 2.59 4.98
CA LEU A 19 14.00 2.04 5.79
C LEU A 19 14.26 0.57 5.46
N ARG A 20 13.29 -0.10 4.82
CA ARG A 20 13.33 -1.55 4.52
C ARG A 20 13.65 -1.84 3.05
N LYS A 21 14.29 -0.90 2.34
CA LYS A 21 14.61 -1.03 0.90
C LYS A 21 15.39 -2.32 0.57
N ARG A 22 16.36 -2.71 1.39
CA ARG A 22 17.15 -3.93 1.15
C ARG A 22 16.29 -5.20 1.27
N ASP A 23 15.35 -5.22 2.21
CA ASP A 23 14.43 -6.34 2.38
C ASP A 23 13.45 -6.44 1.21
N LEU A 24 12.99 -5.28 0.71
CA LEU A 24 12.17 -5.19 -0.50
C LEU A 24 12.91 -5.76 -1.73
N GLU A 25 14.18 -5.38 -1.92
CA GLU A 25 15.04 -5.88 -3.01
C GLU A 25 15.26 -7.40 -2.95
N LEU A 26 15.44 -7.97 -1.76
CA LEU A 26 15.57 -9.42 -1.59
C LEU A 26 14.24 -10.14 -1.83
N LEU A 27 13.15 -9.59 -1.32
CA LEU A 27 11.82 -10.16 -1.47
C LEU A 27 11.37 -10.17 -2.93
N VAL A 28 11.62 -9.10 -3.69
CA VAL A 28 11.23 -9.05 -5.11
C VAL A 28 11.96 -10.10 -5.94
N VAL A 29 13.23 -10.40 -5.65
CA VAL A 29 13.96 -11.48 -6.34
C VAL A 29 13.31 -12.84 -6.06
N LEU A 30 12.91 -13.10 -4.81
CA LEU A 30 12.19 -14.33 -4.45
C LEU A 30 10.83 -14.39 -5.16
N LEU A 31 10.07 -13.31 -5.12
CA LEU A 31 8.76 -13.19 -5.74
C LEU A 31 8.81 -13.41 -7.26
N CYS A 32 9.80 -12.82 -7.96
CA CYS A 32 10.00 -13.09 -9.39
C CYS A 32 10.29 -14.57 -9.66
N ASN A 33 11.12 -15.24 -8.85
CA ASN A 33 11.38 -16.67 -9.03
C ASN A 33 10.11 -17.50 -8.81
N ILE A 34 9.30 -17.17 -7.80
CA ILE A 34 8.04 -17.86 -7.50
C ILE A 34 7.02 -17.62 -8.63
N ALA A 35 6.81 -16.37 -9.05
CA ALA A 35 5.89 -16.02 -10.12
C ALA A 35 6.27 -16.70 -11.44
N ASN A 36 7.56 -16.66 -11.81
CA ASN A 36 8.07 -17.37 -12.99
C ASN A 36 7.88 -18.89 -12.89
N PHE A 37 8.10 -19.48 -11.71
CA PHE A 37 7.87 -20.92 -11.49
C PHE A 37 6.38 -21.30 -11.59
N LEU A 38 5.48 -20.43 -11.14
CA LEU A 38 4.04 -20.64 -11.17
C LEU A 38 3.40 -20.26 -12.53
N GLY A 39 4.14 -19.61 -13.43
CA GLY A 39 3.60 -19.08 -14.69
C GLY A 39 2.74 -17.82 -14.52
N GLU A 40 2.90 -17.10 -13.41
CA GLU A 40 2.14 -15.89 -13.07
C GLU A 40 2.76 -14.65 -13.73
N GLU A 41 2.56 -14.51 -15.03
CA GLU A 41 3.22 -13.47 -15.85
C GLU A 41 2.83 -12.03 -15.43
N SER A 42 1.60 -11.79 -14.99
CA SER A 42 1.18 -10.45 -14.54
C SER A 42 1.86 -10.01 -13.25
N TYR A 43 2.07 -10.95 -12.31
CA TYR A 43 2.86 -10.70 -11.12
C TYR A 43 4.31 -10.40 -11.49
N LEU A 44 4.88 -11.18 -12.41
CA LEU A 44 6.25 -10.98 -12.87
C LEU A 44 6.43 -9.60 -13.55
N ASP A 45 5.49 -9.21 -14.42
CA ASP A 45 5.48 -7.88 -15.05
C ASP A 45 5.43 -6.76 -14.00
N HIS A 46 4.51 -6.87 -13.04
CA HIS A 46 4.38 -5.90 -11.94
C HIS A 46 5.69 -5.69 -11.19
N TYR A 47 6.41 -6.77 -10.86
CA TYR A 47 7.70 -6.68 -10.18
C TYR A 47 8.81 -6.09 -11.07
N VAL A 48 8.82 -6.40 -12.36
CA VAL A 48 9.82 -5.87 -13.30
C VAL A 48 9.58 -4.37 -13.57
N ARG A 49 8.33 -3.91 -13.57
CA ARG A 49 8.00 -2.48 -13.68
C ARG A 49 8.52 -1.68 -12.49
N ASP A 50 8.44 -2.26 -11.29
CA ASP A 50 9.02 -1.66 -10.08
C ASP A 50 10.57 -1.80 -10.05
N PHE A 51 11.12 -2.89 -10.59
CA PHE A 51 12.56 -3.19 -10.62
C PHE A 51 13.06 -3.61 -12.02
N PRO A 52 13.28 -2.66 -12.95
CA PRO A 52 13.62 -2.97 -14.35
C PRO A 52 14.91 -3.76 -14.53
N GLY A 53 15.82 -3.71 -13.56
CA GLY A 53 17.06 -4.49 -13.55
C GLY A 53 16.86 -6.02 -13.54
N LEU A 54 15.68 -6.50 -13.15
CA LEU A 54 15.34 -7.94 -13.11
C LEU A 54 14.91 -8.50 -14.48
N SER A 55 14.50 -7.64 -15.42
CA SER A 55 13.99 -8.03 -16.75
C SER A 55 14.88 -9.05 -17.48
N LYS A 56 16.20 -8.78 -17.51
CA LYS A 56 17.18 -9.61 -18.22
C LYS A 56 17.27 -11.05 -17.68
N LYS A 57 16.94 -11.26 -16.41
CA LYS A 57 17.06 -12.57 -15.76
C LYS A 57 15.92 -13.50 -16.15
N PHE A 58 14.73 -12.96 -16.41
CA PHE A 58 13.52 -13.74 -16.62
C PHE A 58 13.07 -13.79 -18.10
N GLY A 59 13.84 -13.19 -19.01
CA GLY A 59 13.62 -13.34 -20.45
C GLY A 59 12.23 -12.88 -20.91
N MET A 60 11.64 -11.89 -20.23
CA MET A 60 10.30 -11.41 -20.55
C MET A 60 10.29 -10.67 -21.88
N ASP A 61 9.41 -11.10 -22.78
CA ASP A 61 9.01 -10.32 -23.94
C ASP A 61 7.84 -9.43 -23.50
N MET A 62 8.08 -8.11 -23.40
CA MET A 62 7.15 -7.11 -22.82
C MET A 62 5.84 -6.91 -23.62
N THR A 63 5.51 -7.84 -24.53
CA THR A 63 4.40 -7.76 -25.48
C THR A 63 3.18 -8.56 -25.05
N SER A 64 3.29 -9.41 -24.03
CA SER A 64 2.19 -10.21 -23.50
C SER A 64 1.60 -9.57 -22.23
N CYS A 65 0.50 -8.84 -22.42
CA CYS A 65 -0.24 -8.27 -21.29
C CYS A 65 -1.26 -9.31 -20.80
N SER A 66 -0.98 -9.92 -19.64
CA SER A 66 -1.97 -10.72 -18.91
C SER A 66 -3.17 -9.85 -18.50
N ARG A 67 -4.37 -10.46 -18.46
CA ARG A 67 -5.63 -9.76 -18.13
C ARG A 67 -5.82 -9.49 -16.65
N GLU A 68 -5.19 -10.25 -15.76
CA GLU A 68 -5.37 -10.12 -14.32
C GLU A 68 -4.21 -9.33 -13.72
N ILE A 69 -4.49 -8.08 -13.34
CA ILE A 69 -3.50 -7.18 -12.79
C ILE A 69 -3.39 -7.44 -11.28
N PRO A 70 -2.20 -7.69 -10.73
CA PRO A 70 -2.05 -7.90 -9.30
C PRO A 70 -2.45 -6.65 -8.49
N PRO A 71 -2.87 -6.83 -7.23
CA PRO A 71 -3.16 -5.73 -6.32
C PRO A 71 -1.96 -4.76 -6.22
N SER A 72 -2.23 -3.48 -6.02
CA SER A 72 -1.16 -2.48 -5.92
C SER A 72 -1.59 -1.36 -5.00
N LEU A 73 -0.85 -1.19 -3.90
CA LEU A 73 -1.18 -0.15 -2.92
C LEU A 73 -0.97 1.24 -3.48
N PHE A 74 0.04 1.44 -4.34
CA PHE A 74 0.21 2.73 -5.01
C PHE A 74 -0.92 3.03 -5.99
N ARG A 75 -1.41 2.03 -6.73
CA ARG A 75 -2.57 2.20 -7.62
C ARG A 75 -3.83 2.53 -6.82
N TRP A 76 -4.04 1.82 -5.71
CA TRP A 76 -5.14 2.10 -4.79
C TRP A 76 -5.03 3.53 -4.22
N LEU A 77 -3.86 3.94 -3.74
CA LEU A 77 -3.62 5.28 -3.19
C LEU A 77 -3.86 6.37 -4.23
N GLU A 78 -3.34 6.21 -5.44
CA GLU A 78 -3.53 7.13 -6.56
C GLU A 78 -5.02 7.33 -6.86
N ASN A 79 -5.75 6.23 -7.06
CA ASN A 79 -7.20 6.27 -7.30
C ASN A 79 -7.96 6.88 -6.11
N CYS A 80 -7.56 6.55 -4.87
CA CYS A 80 -8.16 7.07 -3.65
C CYS A 80 -7.96 8.59 -3.49
N LEU A 81 -6.82 9.11 -3.94
CA LEU A 81 -6.50 10.54 -3.91
C LEU A 81 -7.19 11.30 -5.05
N GLN A 82 -7.26 10.72 -6.25
CA GLN A 82 -7.87 11.38 -7.41
C GLN A 82 -9.40 11.36 -7.37
N HIS A 83 -10.00 10.30 -6.83
CA HIS A 83 -11.45 10.04 -6.97
C HIS A 83 -12.16 9.78 -5.64
N GLY A 84 -11.43 9.74 -4.53
CA GLY A 84 -11.98 9.41 -3.22
C GLY A 84 -12.06 7.91 -2.94
N SER A 85 -12.29 7.56 -1.68
CA SER A 85 -12.24 6.17 -1.20
C SER A 85 -13.38 5.28 -1.71
N SER A 86 -14.49 5.87 -2.15
CA SER A 86 -15.64 5.13 -2.69
C SER A 86 -15.44 4.64 -4.12
N VAL A 87 -14.46 5.20 -4.84
CA VAL A 87 -14.17 4.88 -6.25
C VAL A 87 -12.92 3.99 -6.38
N ALA A 88 -12.00 4.06 -5.42
CA ALA A 88 -10.81 3.21 -5.40
C ALA A 88 -11.20 1.71 -5.39
N ASN A 89 -10.63 0.93 -6.30
CA ASN A 89 -10.95 -0.48 -6.42
C ASN A 89 -10.44 -1.26 -5.20
N ILE A 90 -11.34 -1.95 -4.49
CA ILE A 90 -10.99 -2.79 -3.35
C ILE A 90 -10.08 -3.96 -3.78
N ASP A 91 -10.15 -4.39 -5.04
CA ASP A 91 -9.28 -5.44 -5.57
C ASP A 91 -7.81 -5.01 -5.64
N ASP A 92 -7.53 -3.70 -5.63
CA ASP A 92 -6.16 -3.19 -5.52
C ASP A 92 -5.60 -3.29 -4.09
N LEU A 93 -6.43 -3.60 -3.08
CA LEU A 93 -5.99 -3.87 -1.72
C LEU A 93 -5.68 -5.36 -1.55
N PRO A 94 -4.41 -5.73 -1.27
CA PRO A 94 -4.09 -7.10 -0.90
C PRO A 94 -4.96 -7.60 0.27
N SER A 95 -5.59 -8.76 0.09
CA SER A 95 -6.56 -9.33 1.05
C SER A 95 -6.01 -9.45 2.48
N LEU A 96 -4.71 -9.68 2.62
CA LEU A 96 -4.02 -9.78 3.91
C LEU A 96 -4.06 -8.46 4.73
N ILE A 97 -4.17 -7.31 4.05
CA ILE A 97 -4.29 -6.00 4.70
C ILE A 97 -5.67 -5.82 5.34
N CYS A 98 -6.71 -6.34 4.69
CA CYS A 98 -8.09 -6.33 5.17
C CYS A 98 -8.36 -7.35 6.29
N LYS A 99 -7.45 -8.33 6.47
CA LYS A 99 -7.52 -9.31 7.56
C LYS A 99 -7.03 -8.69 8.88
N ASP A 100 -7.76 -8.95 9.96
CA ASP A 100 -7.37 -8.49 11.30
C ASP A 100 -6.14 -9.25 11.81
N GLY A 101 -5.35 -8.60 12.68
CA GLY A 101 -4.34 -9.28 13.47
C GLY A 101 -3.08 -9.73 12.72
N SER A 102 -2.92 -9.46 11.42
CA SER A 102 -1.63 -9.71 10.74
C SER A 102 -0.65 -8.56 11.07
N PRO A 103 0.44 -8.81 11.83
CA PRO A 103 1.41 -7.77 12.18
C PRO A 103 2.32 -7.42 11.00
N VAL A 104 2.56 -8.36 10.08
CA VAL A 104 3.51 -8.22 8.97
C VAL A 104 3.10 -7.12 7.99
N VAL A 105 1.79 -6.91 7.81
CA VAL A 105 1.24 -5.84 6.95
C VAL A 105 0.58 -4.72 7.76
N SER A 106 0.87 -4.65 9.07
CA SER A 106 0.26 -3.65 9.96
C SER A 106 0.61 -2.23 9.57
N TRP A 107 1.81 -2.02 8.99
CA TRP A 107 2.26 -0.75 8.45
C TRP A 107 1.37 -0.26 7.31
N ALA A 108 1.23 -1.05 6.23
CA ALA A 108 0.34 -0.75 5.14
C ALA A 108 -1.11 -0.56 5.58
N ARG A 109 -1.61 -1.39 6.51
CA ARG A 109 -2.97 -1.27 7.02
C ARG A 109 -3.23 0.09 7.66
N LYS A 110 -2.27 0.60 8.45
CA LYS A 110 -2.37 1.95 9.05
C LYS A 110 -2.45 3.01 7.96
N ILE A 111 -1.55 2.99 7.00
CA ILE A 111 -1.50 3.98 5.91
C ILE A 111 -2.79 3.96 5.09
N VAL A 112 -3.22 2.78 4.64
CA VAL A 112 -4.48 2.61 3.90
C VAL A 112 -5.66 3.11 4.73
N SER A 113 -5.67 2.89 6.05
CA SER A 113 -6.73 3.39 6.91
C SER A 113 -6.74 4.93 7.01
N PHE A 114 -5.57 5.57 7.04
CA PHE A 114 -5.47 7.03 7.10
C PHE A 114 -5.94 7.67 5.79
N TYR A 115 -5.46 7.17 4.65
CA TYR A 115 -5.90 7.66 3.35
C TYR A 115 -7.37 7.37 3.08
N SER A 116 -7.88 6.22 3.55
CA SER A 116 -9.33 5.95 3.50
C SER A 116 -10.11 7.04 4.24
N LEU A 117 -9.71 7.40 5.46
CA LEU A 117 -10.38 8.43 6.26
C LEU A 117 -10.27 9.82 5.65
N LEU A 118 -9.08 10.22 5.19
CA LEU A 118 -8.86 11.49 4.48
C LEU A 118 -9.76 11.59 3.24
N SER A 119 -9.89 10.48 2.50
CA SER A 119 -10.75 10.37 1.33
C SER A 119 -12.22 10.03 1.66
N GLY A 120 -12.67 10.30 2.89
CA GLY A 120 -14.09 10.28 3.28
C GLY A 120 -14.70 8.91 3.59
N ALA A 121 -13.88 7.87 3.82
CA ALA A 121 -14.37 6.55 4.17
C ALA A 121 -15.12 6.56 5.51
N LYS A 122 -16.25 5.86 5.55
CA LYS A 122 -17.08 5.78 6.76
C LYS A 122 -16.61 4.66 7.67
N ARG A 123 -16.68 4.88 8.98
CA ARG A 123 -16.44 3.84 9.97
C ARG A 123 -17.66 2.92 10.09
N ILE A 124 -17.42 1.62 9.95
CA ILE A 124 -18.40 0.55 10.13
C ILE A 124 -17.86 -0.39 11.22
N GLY A 125 -18.25 -0.14 12.47
CA GLY A 125 -17.73 -0.87 13.64
C GLY A 125 -16.23 -0.63 13.85
N LYS A 126 -15.42 -1.69 13.72
CA LYS A 126 -13.94 -1.62 13.78
C LYS A 126 -13.25 -1.47 12.42
N LYS A 127 -14.02 -1.49 11.33
CA LYS A 127 -13.53 -1.38 9.96
C LYS A 127 -13.95 -0.05 9.34
N LEU A 128 -13.29 0.31 8.25
CA LEU A 128 -13.74 1.35 7.33
C LEU A 128 -14.59 0.73 6.22
N SER A 129 -15.29 1.56 5.44
CA SER A 129 -16.05 1.13 4.26
C SER A 129 -15.18 0.44 3.20
N THR A 130 -13.86 0.68 3.21
CA THR A 130 -12.86 0.01 2.38
C THR A 130 -12.48 -1.39 2.91
N GLY A 131 -13.02 -1.82 4.05
CA GLY A 131 -12.80 -3.16 4.62
C GLY A 131 -11.59 -3.29 5.56
N VAL A 132 -10.71 -2.30 5.59
CA VAL A 132 -9.53 -2.29 6.48
C VAL A 132 -9.89 -1.95 7.92
N TYR A 133 -9.15 -2.53 8.86
CA TYR A 133 -9.28 -2.21 10.28
C TYR A 133 -8.57 -0.90 10.62
N CYS A 134 -9.22 -0.08 11.42
CA CYS A 134 -8.69 1.20 11.86
C CYS A 134 -8.97 1.40 13.36
N ASN A 135 -7.91 1.63 14.12
CA ASN A 135 -8.03 2.02 15.52
C ASN A 135 -8.09 3.54 15.60
N ILE A 136 -9.19 4.06 16.14
CA ILE A 136 -9.41 5.51 16.26
C ILE A 136 -9.47 5.86 17.73
N ALA A 137 -8.60 6.78 18.16
CA ALA A 137 -8.62 7.32 19.50
C ALA A 137 -9.95 8.03 19.81
N MET A 138 -10.30 8.13 21.09
CA MET A 138 -11.45 8.93 21.49
C MET A 138 -11.17 10.42 21.27
N GLY A 139 -12.12 11.12 20.67
CA GLY A 139 -12.03 12.56 20.44
C GLY A 139 -13.19 13.06 19.58
N SER A 140 -13.43 14.37 19.63
CA SER A 140 -14.32 15.06 18.69
C SER A 140 -13.56 15.38 17.40
N HIS A 141 -14.26 15.32 16.27
CA HIS A 141 -13.76 15.71 14.97
C HIS A 141 -14.90 16.34 14.17
N CYS A 142 -14.58 17.37 13.40
CA CYS A 142 -15.48 18.06 12.49
C CYS A 142 -15.06 17.85 11.02
N THR A 143 -13.79 17.49 10.79
CA THR A 143 -13.24 17.27 9.44
C THR A 143 -12.62 15.87 9.28
N HIS A 144 -12.36 15.46 8.04
CA HIS A 144 -11.71 14.19 7.73
C HIS A 144 -10.25 14.17 8.19
N GLU A 145 -9.57 15.30 8.17
CA GLU A 145 -8.19 15.48 8.63
C GLU A 145 -8.11 15.27 10.14
N GLU A 146 -8.99 15.91 10.93
CA GLU A 146 -9.07 15.71 12.38
C GLU A 146 -9.38 14.25 12.72
N HIS A 147 -10.30 13.62 11.98
CA HIS A 147 -10.61 12.21 12.17
C HIS A 147 -9.43 11.30 11.85
N THR A 148 -8.63 11.65 10.83
CA THR A 148 -7.41 10.93 10.47
C THR A 148 -6.34 11.09 11.54
N VAL A 149 -6.18 12.27 12.13
CA VAL A 149 -5.26 12.48 13.26
C VAL A 149 -5.65 11.59 14.45
N LEU A 150 -6.95 11.48 14.77
CA LEU A 150 -7.43 10.55 15.81
C LEU A 150 -7.10 9.08 15.48
N ALA A 151 -7.12 8.71 14.20
CA ALA A 151 -6.70 7.38 13.75
C ALA A 151 -5.17 7.18 13.84
N MET A 152 -4.38 8.19 13.50
CA MET A 152 -2.91 8.15 13.65
C MET A 152 -2.53 7.95 15.12
N VAL A 153 -3.15 8.73 16.03
CA VAL A 153 -2.96 8.59 17.47
C VAL A 153 -3.43 7.22 17.96
N GLY A 154 -4.63 6.77 17.57
CA GLY A 154 -5.16 5.45 17.94
C GLY A 154 -4.33 4.28 17.42
N GLY A 155 -3.58 4.49 16.35
CA GLY A 155 -2.63 3.54 15.77
C GLY A 155 -1.20 3.61 16.32
N ASN A 156 -0.91 4.48 17.29
CA ASN A 156 0.46 4.80 17.73
C ASN A 156 1.37 5.17 16.55
N PHE A 157 0.87 6.01 15.64
CA PHE A 157 1.59 6.50 14.47
C PHE A 157 1.90 7.98 14.66
N GLY A 158 3.17 8.29 14.94
CA GLY A 158 3.67 9.64 15.17
C GLY A 158 4.57 10.16 14.05
N LEU A 159 5.20 11.31 14.29
CA LEU A 159 6.05 11.99 13.30
C LEU A 159 7.21 11.12 12.81
N GLN A 160 7.89 10.40 13.72
CA GLN A 160 9.00 9.52 13.34
C GLN A 160 8.56 8.41 12.37
N GLN A 161 7.33 7.92 12.49
CA GLN A 161 6.75 6.96 11.56
C GLN A 161 6.32 7.62 10.25
N LEU A 162 5.88 8.88 10.30
CA LEU A 162 5.53 9.62 9.09
C LEU A 162 6.77 9.88 8.21
N ASP A 163 7.91 10.16 8.83
CA ASP A 163 9.18 10.41 8.13
C ASP A 163 9.73 9.17 7.39
N SER A 164 9.28 7.96 7.73
CA SER A 164 9.69 6.72 7.04
C SER A 164 8.82 6.38 5.83
N LEU A 165 7.79 7.18 5.52
CA LEU A 165 6.99 7.01 4.31
C LEU A 165 7.77 7.52 3.09
N PRO A 166 7.53 6.93 1.90
CA PRO A 166 7.94 7.54 0.65
C PRO A 166 7.39 8.97 0.57
N SER A 167 8.18 9.94 0.09
CA SER A 167 7.79 11.35 0.04
C SER A 167 6.44 11.60 -0.66
N ALA A 168 6.14 10.82 -1.71
CA ALA A 168 4.86 10.87 -2.43
C ALA A 168 3.65 10.38 -1.61
N VAL A 169 3.87 9.64 -0.53
CA VAL A 169 2.84 9.10 0.38
C VAL A 169 2.91 9.77 1.76
N ASN A 170 3.77 10.77 1.92
CA ASN A 170 3.77 11.58 3.12
C ASN A 170 2.84 12.80 2.91
N PRO A 171 1.68 12.87 3.56
CA PRO A 171 0.75 14.00 3.43
C PRO A 171 1.32 15.33 3.92
N SER A 172 2.43 15.34 4.70
CA SER A 172 3.10 16.57 5.13
C SER A 172 4.20 17.05 4.18
N ALA A 173 4.56 16.29 3.14
CA ALA A 173 5.65 16.64 2.22
C ALA A 173 5.24 17.69 1.16
N SER A 174 3.95 17.95 0.98
CA SER A 174 3.44 18.86 -0.06
C SER A 174 3.81 20.33 0.14
N ASP A 175 4.23 20.74 1.34
CA ASP A 175 4.50 22.15 1.66
C ASP A 175 6.00 22.54 1.60
N GLN A 176 6.94 21.60 1.51
CA GLN A 176 8.38 21.92 1.56
C GLN A 176 9.05 22.10 0.18
N ASP A 177 8.43 21.63 -0.91
CA ASP A 177 9.05 21.68 -2.25
C ASP A 177 8.74 22.97 -3.04
N LEU A 178 7.99 23.93 -2.48
CA LEU A 178 7.68 25.21 -3.13
C LEU A 178 8.59 26.39 -2.71
N GLN A 179 9.64 26.15 -1.92
CA GLN A 179 10.60 27.19 -1.51
C GLN A 179 12.00 27.06 -2.11
N GLN A 180 12.21 26.15 -3.06
CA GLN A 180 13.47 26.08 -3.83
C GLN A 180 13.22 25.86 -5.33
N ALA A 181 12.58 26.84 -5.97
CA ALA A 181 12.64 27.04 -7.42
C ALA A 181 12.73 28.54 -7.73
#